data_AF-A0A9D4H7Z3-F1
#
_entry.id   AF-A0A9D4H7Z3-F1
#
_cell.length_a   1.000
_cell.length_b   1.000
_cell.length_c   1.000
_cell.angle_alpha   90.00
_cell.angle_beta   90.00
_cell.angle_gamma   90.00
#
_symmetry.space_group_name_H-M   'P 1'
#
loop_
_entity.id
_entity.type
_entity.pdbx_description
1 polymer ?
#
loop_
_entity_poly.entity_id
_entity_poly.type
_entity_poly.pdbx_seq_one_letter_code
_entity_poly.pdbx_strand_id
1 'polypeptide(L)'
;MPYDFEFNVEQFLPFLETCFSLLFQLLKEVDQCDTKMQVLHVISFVIERVDVQIRPYATSLVSYLPALWEEASDHNMLKCAILTTLIHLVQGFGLCSSAMYEFLLPVIALSTDTTKPEHVYLLDDGLELWHTTLINADKVTPELLKLYENMAGLLQISTENLRISLKVIEDYLLLGPTEFMEHYSGTLVKSFASLITDLRTEGVMLVLSVIELVFKCFPSEGPQVFISMLPGFVKPLLNQDEHPMVMSIYITLVARIALQNQEYFWSFLEQFAAECRLEMSDLLSLLLTSWVEGIDNMTQPEKRKLSALALASLITANNSIVLEKFGSIISVCVQVLHDVCRVPVDEEAVIQLDALVISDGDERGEDEHEAEHEKRKRALTLKDPVHSVPLKDFVFQQLRQCHNIHGDAVFDKLVQQVDPDVYMQLQQFLKT
;
A
#
# COMPACT_ATOMS: atom_id res chain seq x y z
N MET A 1 35.30 4.33 -0.01
CA MET A 1 35.80 4.01 1.34
C MET A 1 34.94 2.88 1.87
N PRO A 2 35.51 1.78 2.38
CA PRO A 2 34.72 0.71 2.97
C PRO A 2 34.08 1.22 4.26
N TYR A 3 32.78 1.00 4.42
CA TYR A 3 32.01 1.33 5.61
C TYR A 3 32.55 0.53 6.80
N ASP A 4 32.69 1.22 7.94
CA ASP A 4 33.17 0.68 9.21
C ASP A 4 32.18 -0.41 9.70
N PHE A 5 32.52 -1.68 9.46
CA PHE A 5 31.65 -2.84 9.69
C PHE A 5 31.56 -3.22 11.19
N GLU A 6 32.11 -2.41 12.10
CA GLU A 6 32.23 -2.71 13.53
C GLU A 6 31.76 -1.57 14.45
N PHE A 7 30.86 -0.67 13.99
CA PHE A 7 30.27 0.31 14.93
C PHE A 7 29.40 -0.41 15.98
N ASN A 8 29.93 -0.54 17.18
CA ASN A 8 29.22 -1.12 18.31
C ASN A 8 28.53 0.00 19.11
N VAL A 9 27.20 0.07 19.00
CA VAL A 9 26.37 1.08 19.68
C VAL A 9 26.63 1.06 21.18
N GLU A 10 26.60 -0.12 21.82
CA GLU A 10 26.74 -0.27 23.27
C GLU A 10 28.07 0.29 23.80
N GLN A 11 29.16 0.13 23.05
CA GLN A 11 30.46 0.70 23.41
C GLN A 11 30.50 2.23 23.26
N PHE A 12 29.69 2.80 22.37
CA PHE A 12 29.63 4.23 22.14
C PHE A 12 28.69 4.97 23.12
N LEU A 13 27.63 4.31 23.62
CA LEU A 13 26.64 4.93 24.51
C LEU A 13 27.21 5.70 25.70
N PRO A 14 28.26 5.23 26.41
CA PRO A 14 28.85 5.98 27.52
C PRO A 14 29.43 7.34 27.11
N PHE A 15 29.75 7.52 25.83
CA PHE A 15 30.34 8.74 25.28
C PHE A 15 29.30 9.62 24.56
N LEU A 16 28.11 9.10 24.29
CA LEU A 16 27.08 9.75 23.47
C LEU A 16 26.75 11.16 23.94
N GLU A 17 26.44 11.33 25.23
CA GLU A 17 26.11 12.65 25.81
C GLU A 17 27.24 13.66 25.58
N THR A 18 28.46 13.27 25.91
CA THR A 18 29.63 14.16 25.78
C THR A 18 29.90 14.49 24.32
N CYS A 19 29.94 13.49 23.44
CA CYS A 19 30.14 13.69 22.00
C CYS A 19 29.07 14.61 21.39
N PHE A 20 27.79 14.36 21.68
CA PHE A 20 26.70 15.15 21.14
C PHE A 20 26.72 16.60 21.66
N SER A 21 26.99 16.78 22.96
CA SER A 21 27.12 18.11 23.58
C SER A 21 28.24 18.94 22.95
N LEU A 22 29.41 18.35 22.70
CA LEU A 22 30.55 19.01 22.07
C LEU A 22 30.30 19.32 20.58
N LEU A 23 29.66 18.42 19.84
CA LEU A 23 29.25 18.68 18.45
C LEU A 23 28.22 19.81 18.38
N PHE A 24 27.25 19.84 19.29
CA PHE A 24 26.29 20.92 19.39
C PHE A 24 26.94 22.25 19.74
N GLN A 25 27.90 22.27 20.67
CA GLN A 25 28.66 23.47 20.99
C GLN A 25 29.45 23.96 19.77
N LEU A 26 30.15 23.07 19.07
CA LEU A 26 30.88 23.39 17.85
C LEU A 26 29.96 23.99 16.78
N LEU A 27 28.75 23.44 16.60
CA LEU A 27 27.75 23.96 15.67
C LEU A 27 27.39 25.43 15.95
N LYS A 28 27.35 25.82 17.22
CA LYS A 28 27.01 27.19 17.63
C LYS A 28 28.18 28.16 17.54
N GLU A 29 29.41 27.67 17.68
CA GLU A 29 30.63 28.49 17.66
C GLU A 29 31.13 28.80 16.25
N VAL A 30 30.79 27.97 15.26
CA VAL A 30 31.25 28.15 13.88
C VAL A 30 30.34 29.08 13.11
N ASP A 31 30.92 30.07 12.41
CA ASP A 31 30.17 31.00 11.54
C ASP A 31 30.07 30.51 10.08
N GLN A 32 30.98 29.62 9.67
CA GLN A 32 31.07 29.17 8.28
C GLN A 32 29.98 28.15 7.95
N CYS A 33 29.17 28.45 6.93
CA CYS A 33 28.08 27.59 6.45
C CYS A 33 28.55 26.16 6.12
N ASP A 34 29.67 26.01 5.40
CA ASP A 34 30.24 24.69 5.07
C ASP A 34 30.57 23.88 6.32
N THR A 35 31.17 24.52 7.32
CA THR A 35 31.50 23.86 8.59
C THR A 35 30.24 23.47 9.36
N LYS A 36 29.21 24.33 9.41
CA LYS A 36 27.91 23.99 10.01
C LYS A 36 27.29 22.77 9.34
N MET A 37 27.31 22.70 8.01
CA MET A 37 26.80 21.54 7.27
C MET A 37 27.55 20.25 7.63
N GLN A 38 28.88 20.29 7.73
CA GLN A 38 29.67 19.12 8.14
C GLN A 38 29.35 18.68 9.57
N VAL A 39 29.20 19.63 10.50
CA VAL A 39 28.83 19.31 11.88
C VAL A 39 27.43 18.69 11.95
N LEU A 40 26.45 19.25 11.23
CA LEU A 40 25.09 18.68 11.13
C LEU A 40 25.09 17.28 10.51
N HIS A 41 25.94 17.03 9.50
CA HIS A 41 26.08 15.70 8.92
C HIS A 41 26.59 14.68 9.94
N VAL A 42 27.63 15.03 10.71
CA VAL A 42 28.16 14.15 11.78
C VAL A 42 27.10 13.93 12.86
N ILE A 43 26.38 14.98 13.27
CA ILE A 43 25.26 14.87 14.22
C ILE A 43 24.19 13.92 13.70
N SER A 44 23.77 14.07 12.44
CA SER A 44 22.77 13.22 11.79
C SER A 44 23.21 11.75 11.77
N PHE A 45 24.47 11.49 11.42
CA PHE A 45 25.04 10.15 11.45
C PHE A 45 25.05 9.55 12.87
N VAL A 46 25.40 10.34 13.90
CA VAL A 46 25.33 9.87 15.29
C VAL A 46 23.89 9.50 15.66
N ILE A 47 22.91 10.35 15.32
CA ILE A 47 21.49 10.09 15.56
C ILE A 47 21.05 8.78 14.90
N GLU A 48 21.37 8.60 13.62
CA GLU A 48 21.04 7.41 12.84
C GLU A 48 21.58 6.12 13.48
N ARG A 49 22.80 6.18 14.05
CA ARG A 49 23.46 5.00 14.62
C ARG A 49 22.97 4.63 16.03
N VAL A 50 22.56 5.61 16.83
CA VAL A 50 22.10 5.37 18.22
C VAL A 50 20.57 5.32 18.36
N ASP A 51 19.86 5.70 17.30
CA ASP A 51 18.39 5.63 17.18
C ASP A 51 17.68 6.27 18.39
N VAL A 52 16.74 5.55 19.03
CA VAL A 52 15.91 6.05 20.14
C VAL A 52 16.71 6.55 21.35
N GLN A 53 17.97 6.16 21.47
CA GLN A 53 18.84 6.53 22.59
C GLN A 53 19.28 8.00 22.54
N ILE A 54 19.07 8.69 21.41
CA ILE A 54 19.39 10.11 21.30
C ILE A 54 18.42 11.03 22.07
N ARG A 55 17.18 10.57 22.31
CA ARG A 55 16.08 11.41 22.82
C ARG A 55 16.45 12.29 24.03
N PRO A 56 17.20 11.82 25.05
CA PRO A 56 17.57 12.63 26.20
C PRO A 56 18.54 13.78 25.88
N TYR A 57 19.29 13.69 24.79
CA TYR A 57 20.41 14.58 24.48
C TYR A 57 20.10 15.56 23.34
N ALA A 58 19.11 15.26 22.50
CA ALA A 58 18.79 16.04 21.31
C ALA A 58 17.92 17.28 21.55
N THR A 59 17.33 17.47 22.75
CA THR A 59 16.39 18.59 23.01
C THR A 59 16.99 19.97 22.71
N SER A 60 18.27 20.18 23.06
CA SER A 60 18.94 21.45 22.79
C SER A 60 19.14 21.72 21.30
N LEU A 61 19.39 20.67 20.51
CA LEU A 61 19.46 20.78 19.06
C LEU A 61 18.09 21.14 18.48
N VAL A 62 17.03 20.42 18.87
CA VAL A 62 15.65 20.68 18.43
C VAL A 62 15.25 22.14 18.66
N SER A 63 15.58 22.71 19.82
CA SER A 63 15.28 24.12 20.12
C SER A 63 16.14 25.12 19.33
N TYR A 64 17.30 24.70 18.81
CA TYR A 64 18.21 25.56 18.04
C TYR A 64 17.91 25.56 16.55
N LEU A 65 17.43 24.44 15.99
CA LEU A 65 17.17 24.30 14.55
C LEU A 65 16.26 25.39 13.95
N PRO A 66 15.20 25.90 14.62
CA PRO A 66 14.42 27.02 14.10
C PRO A 66 15.26 28.28 13.84
N ALA A 67 16.13 28.64 14.78
CA ALA A 67 17.00 29.80 14.62
C ALA A 67 18.04 29.58 13.50
N LEU A 68 18.57 28.36 13.40
CA LEU A 68 19.52 28.01 12.35
C LEU A 68 18.86 28.01 10.96
N TRP A 69 17.59 27.62 10.86
CA TRP A 69 16.82 27.67 9.62
C TRP A 69 16.60 29.10 9.12
N GLU A 70 16.27 30.02 10.03
CA GLU A 70 16.14 31.45 9.72
C GLU A 70 17.49 32.06 9.29
N GLU A 71 18.58 31.68 9.96
CA GLU A 71 19.94 32.11 9.56
C GLU A 71 20.32 31.58 8.16
N ALA A 72 19.79 30.40 7.79
CA ALA A 72 20.02 29.78 6.50
C ALA A 72 19.15 30.35 5.37
N SER A 73 18.45 31.49 5.55
CA SER A 73 17.46 32.00 4.59
C SER A 73 17.96 32.03 3.14
N ASP A 74 19.21 32.45 2.94
CA ASP A 74 19.87 32.57 1.62
C ASP A 74 20.77 31.37 1.26
N HIS A 75 20.81 30.35 2.13
CA HIS A 75 21.72 29.20 2.04
C HIS A 75 20.95 27.88 1.91
N ASN A 76 20.46 27.58 0.70
CA ASN A 76 19.67 26.38 0.44
C ASN A 76 20.38 25.06 0.82
N MET A 77 21.70 24.96 0.62
CA MET A 77 22.46 23.76 1.01
C MET A 77 22.46 23.52 2.53
N LEU A 78 22.49 24.60 3.33
CA LEU A 78 22.38 24.49 4.78
C LEU A 78 20.97 24.07 5.19
N LYS A 79 19.93 24.57 4.49
CA LYS A 79 18.56 24.08 4.66
C LYS A 79 18.44 22.58 4.36
N CYS A 80 19.07 22.07 3.29
CA CYS A 80 19.15 20.62 3.02
C CYS A 80 19.75 19.87 4.23
N ALA A 81 20.89 20.32 4.75
CA ALA A 81 21.52 19.69 5.92
C ALA A 81 20.61 19.72 7.17
N ILE A 82 19.83 20.79 7.36
CA ILE A 82 18.83 20.86 8.43
C ILE A 82 17.68 19.87 8.19
N LEU A 83 17.16 19.75 6.96
CA LEU A 83 16.13 18.77 6.61
C LEU A 83 16.60 17.35 6.88
N THR A 84 17.82 17.00 6.43
CA THR A 84 18.43 15.70 6.72
C THR A 84 18.55 15.48 8.23
N THR A 85 18.95 16.50 9.00
CA THR A 85 19.02 16.39 10.47
C THR A 85 17.64 16.14 11.07
N LEU A 86 16.60 16.82 10.57
CA LEU A 86 15.22 16.63 11.01
C LEU A 86 14.70 15.22 10.70
N ILE A 87 15.04 14.64 9.54
CA ILE A 87 14.67 13.25 9.18
C ILE A 87 15.16 12.29 10.28
N HIS A 88 16.46 12.36 10.60
CA HIS A 88 17.06 11.50 11.62
C HIS A 88 16.51 11.76 13.01
N LEU A 89 16.23 13.03 13.36
CA LEU A 89 15.60 13.37 14.64
C LEU A 89 14.19 12.79 14.74
N VAL A 90 13.38 12.87 13.68
CA VAL A 90 12.02 12.29 13.69
C VAL A 90 12.09 10.77 13.87
N GLN A 91 13.02 10.09 13.19
CA GLN A 91 13.25 8.65 13.37
C GLN A 91 13.65 8.33 14.82
N GLY A 92 14.68 9.00 15.36
CA GLY A 92 15.15 8.76 16.72
C GLY A 92 14.09 9.10 17.77
N PHE A 93 13.23 10.10 17.56
CA PHE A 93 12.14 10.44 18.47
C PHE A 93 10.93 9.52 18.33
N GLY A 94 10.75 8.87 17.18
CA GLY A 94 9.60 8.01 16.90
C GLY A 94 8.27 8.74 17.19
N LEU A 95 7.41 8.11 17.99
CA LEU A 95 6.11 8.67 18.41
C LEU A 95 6.20 10.01 19.15
N CYS A 96 7.35 10.32 19.77
CA CYS A 96 7.58 11.60 20.45
C CYS A 96 7.95 12.74 19.49
N SER A 97 8.05 12.47 18.18
CA SER A 97 8.34 13.48 17.14
C SER A 97 7.26 14.59 17.06
N SER A 98 6.05 14.32 17.55
CA SER A 98 4.96 15.30 17.69
C SER A 98 5.36 16.56 18.47
N ALA A 99 6.34 16.46 19.38
CA ALA A 99 6.89 17.61 20.10
C ALA A 99 7.59 18.63 19.18
N MET A 100 7.97 18.23 17.96
CA MET A 100 8.68 19.07 16.99
C MET A 100 7.75 19.71 15.96
N TYR A 101 6.46 19.41 15.96
CA TYR A 101 5.52 19.78 14.88
C TYR A 101 5.42 21.29 14.63
N GLU A 102 5.57 22.12 15.67
CA GLU A 102 5.52 23.58 15.55
C GLU A 102 6.55 24.11 14.55
N PHE A 103 7.74 23.51 14.50
CA PHE A 103 8.78 23.86 13.53
C PHE A 103 8.79 22.92 12.32
N LEU A 104 8.59 21.62 12.55
CA LEU A 104 8.69 20.58 11.54
C LEU A 104 7.68 20.74 10.39
N LEU A 105 6.41 20.97 10.69
CA LEU A 105 5.36 21.01 9.66
C LEU A 105 5.48 22.25 8.74
N PRO A 106 5.76 23.48 9.25
CA PRO A 106 6.06 24.61 8.37
C PRO A 106 7.27 24.39 7.46
N VAL A 107 8.31 23.71 7.95
CA VAL A 107 9.49 23.37 7.16
C VAL A 107 9.15 22.39 6.03
N ILE A 108 8.36 21.35 6.31
CA ILE A 108 7.87 20.43 5.29
C ILE A 108 7.03 21.18 4.26
N ALA A 109 6.07 22.00 4.71
CA ALA A 109 5.19 22.78 3.84
C ALA A 109 5.99 23.68 2.89
N LEU A 110 7.02 24.37 3.39
CA LEU A 110 7.87 25.24 2.58
C LEU A 110 8.74 24.43 1.59
N SER A 111 9.33 23.34 2.05
CA SER A 111 10.24 22.52 1.25
C SER A 111 9.53 21.77 0.12
N THR A 112 8.23 21.52 0.28
CA THR A 112 7.36 20.83 -0.69
C THR A 112 6.47 21.79 -1.49
N ASP A 113 6.59 23.11 -1.28
CA ASP A 113 5.85 24.12 -2.04
C ASP A 113 6.53 24.34 -3.40
N THR A 114 5.94 23.78 -4.43
CA THR A 114 6.47 23.81 -5.78
C THR A 114 6.33 25.17 -6.47
N THR A 115 5.63 26.12 -5.86
CA THR A 115 5.50 27.49 -6.37
C THR A 115 6.70 28.36 -6.01
N LYS A 116 7.56 27.88 -5.10
CA LYS A 116 8.74 28.59 -4.58
C LYS A 116 10.00 28.15 -5.30
N PRO A 117 10.94 29.02 -5.67
CA PRO A 117 12.18 28.63 -6.34
C PRO A 117 13.07 27.68 -5.52
N GLU A 118 12.93 27.69 -4.20
CA GLU A 118 13.70 26.86 -3.28
C GLU A 118 13.43 25.36 -3.43
N HIS A 119 12.26 24.96 -3.99
CA HIS A 119 11.91 23.55 -4.16
C HIS A 119 12.97 22.76 -4.94
N VAL A 120 13.68 23.41 -5.88
CA VAL A 120 14.73 22.76 -6.70
C VAL A 120 15.83 22.13 -5.84
N TYR A 121 16.05 22.66 -4.63
CA TYR A 121 17.05 22.16 -3.69
C TYR A 121 16.44 21.34 -2.56
N LEU A 122 15.27 21.75 -2.08
CA LEU A 122 14.71 21.24 -0.83
C LEU A 122 13.73 20.08 -1.02
N LEU A 123 13.24 19.86 -2.24
CA LEU A 123 12.08 19.02 -2.47
C LEU A 123 12.31 17.56 -2.08
N ASP A 124 13.45 16.99 -2.44
CA ASP A 124 13.73 15.57 -2.20
C ASP A 124 13.83 15.27 -0.70
N ASP A 125 14.65 16.06 0.01
CA ASP A 125 14.76 15.98 1.48
C ASP A 125 13.43 16.35 2.18
N GLY A 126 12.65 17.28 1.60
CA GLY A 126 11.35 17.69 2.13
C GLY A 126 10.30 16.58 2.03
N LEU A 127 10.26 15.85 0.92
CA LEU A 127 9.39 14.68 0.74
C LEU A 127 9.81 13.52 1.64
N GLU A 128 11.12 13.29 1.80
CA GLU A 128 11.63 12.28 2.72
C GLU A 128 11.30 12.63 4.18
N LEU A 129 11.41 13.90 4.56
CA LEU A 129 11.01 14.38 5.88
C LEU A 129 9.52 14.22 6.11
N TRP A 130 8.69 14.51 5.10
CA TRP A 130 7.25 14.32 5.17
C TRP A 130 6.88 12.85 5.37
N HIS A 131 7.41 11.97 4.51
CA HIS A 131 7.26 10.52 4.63
C HIS A 131 7.65 10.04 6.02
N THR A 132 8.85 10.41 6.48
CA THR A 132 9.39 10.03 7.79
C THR A 132 8.53 10.53 8.95
N THR A 133 7.93 11.72 8.82
CA THR A 133 7.00 12.27 9.81
C THR A 133 5.73 11.45 9.89
N LEU A 134 5.14 11.05 8.75
CA LEU A 134 3.90 10.27 8.74
C LEU A 134 4.08 8.87 9.32
N ILE A 135 5.17 8.18 9.00
CA ILE A 135 5.42 6.82 9.51
C ILE A 135 5.73 6.82 11.03
N ASN A 136 6.25 7.92 11.57
CA ASN A 136 6.55 8.07 13.00
C ASN A 136 5.47 8.82 13.80
N ALA A 137 4.44 9.34 13.13
CA ALA A 137 3.31 9.99 13.79
C ALA A 137 2.49 8.94 14.57
N ASP A 138 2.02 9.30 15.77
CA ASP A 138 1.08 8.49 16.56
C ASP A 138 -0.33 8.52 15.94
N LYS A 139 -0.76 9.70 15.51
CA LYS A 139 -2.05 9.94 14.87
C LYS A 139 -1.98 11.11 13.91
N VAL A 140 -2.96 11.16 13.02
CA VAL A 140 -3.14 12.30 12.13
C VAL A 140 -3.63 13.54 12.89
N THR A 141 -3.07 14.71 12.60
CA THR A 141 -3.55 16.01 13.11
C THR A 141 -4.03 16.90 11.96
N PRO A 142 -4.87 17.93 12.22
CA PRO A 142 -5.31 18.86 11.17
C PRO A 142 -4.16 19.56 10.45
N GLU A 143 -3.11 19.95 11.17
CA GLU A 143 -1.93 20.61 10.62
C GLU A 143 -1.13 19.66 9.73
N LEU A 144 -1.01 18.39 10.15
CA LEU A 144 -0.36 17.35 9.38
C LEU A 144 -1.17 17.01 8.11
N LEU A 145 -2.51 16.96 8.18
CA LEU A 145 -3.37 16.78 7.01
C LEU A 145 -3.23 17.92 6.01
N LYS A 146 -3.16 19.16 6.50
CA LYS A 146 -3.06 20.35 5.66
C LYS A 146 -1.87 20.33 4.70
N LEU A 147 -0.77 19.66 5.06
CA LEU A 147 0.40 19.51 4.17
C LEU A 147 0.02 18.90 2.81
N TYR A 148 -1.02 18.06 2.76
CA TYR A 148 -1.49 17.43 1.52
C TYR A 148 -1.94 18.44 0.46
N GLU A 149 -2.25 19.69 0.82
CA GLU A 149 -2.54 20.76 -0.14
C GLU A 149 -1.42 20.94 -1.18
N ASN A 150 -0.16 20.66 -0.82
CA ASN A 150 0.98 20.72 -1.74
C ASN A 150 1.02 19.55 -2.74
N MET A 151 0.37 18.43 -2.44
CA MET A 151 0.50 17.17 -3.19
C MET A 151 0.06 17.30 -4.66
N ALA A 152 -0.96 18.10 -4.94
CA ALA A 152 -1.44 18.28 -6.31
C ALA A 152 -0.37 18.88 -7.23
N GLY A 153 0.42 19.85 -6.74
CA GLY A 153 1.54 20.43 -7.48
C GLY A 153 2.69 19.43 -7.66
N LEU A 154 2.98 18.67 -6.61
CA LEU A 154 4.05 17.66 -6.59
C LEU A 154 3.86 16.57 -7.64
N LEU A 155 2.63 16.05 -7.75
CA LEU A 155 2.32 14.99 -8.71
C LEU A 155 2.44 15.45 -10.17
N GLN A 156 2.36 16.76 -10.46
CA GLN A 156 2.39 17.30 -11.82
C GLN A 156 3.80 17.62 -12.35
N ILE A 157 4.81 17.77 -11.49
CA ILE A 157 6.09 18.38 -11.89
C ILE A 157 7.09 17.38 -12.47
N SER A 158 7.28 16.23 -11.83
CA SER A 158 8.28 15.26 -12.28
C SER A 158 7.88 13.85 -11.89
N THR A 159 8.12 12.91 -12.79
CA THR A 159 7.99 11.48 -12.51
C THR A 159 9.06 10.97 -11.54
N GLU A 160 10.14 11.72 -11.32
CA GLU A 160 11.24 11.36 -10.40
C GLU A 160 10.72 11.27 -8.96
N ASN A 161 9.87 12.21 -8.56
CA ASN A 161 9.32 12.30 -7.21
C ASN A 161 7.95 11.63 -7.07
N LEU A 162 7.43 11.02 -8.14
CA LEU A 162 6.14 10.32 -8.13
C LEU A 162 6.12 9.19 -7.11
N ARG A 163 7.19 8.38 -7.02
CA ARG A 163 7.24 7.24 -6.10
C ARG A 163 7.11 7.65 -4.65
N ILE A 164 7.92 8.60 -4.21
CA ILE A 164 7.89 9.08 -2.82
C ILE A 164 6.60 9.85 -2.54
N SER A 165 6.09 10.60 -3.52
CA SER A 165 4.79 11.28 -3.41
C SER A 165 3.67 10.28 -3.17
N LEU A 166 3.58 9.21 -3.98
CA LEU A 166 2.58 8.15 -3.79
C LEU A 166 2.77 7.43 -2.46
N LYS A 167 4.01 7.20 -2.01
CA LYS A 167 4.29 6.65 -0.68
C LYS A 167 3.74 7.52 0.44
N VAL A 168 3.91 8.84 0.36
CA VAL A 168 3.31 9.80 1.30
C VAL A 168 1.78 9.67 1.33
N ILE A 169 1.12 9.47 0.17
CA ILE A 169 -0.33 9.21 0.11
C ILE A 169 -0.69 7.89 0.82
N GLU A 170 0.08 6.82 0.59
CA GLU A 170 -0.10 5.54 1.28
C GLU A 170 0.06 5.70 2.80
N ASP A 171 1.02 6.51 3.26
CA ASP A 171 1.22 6.75 4.69
C ASP A 171 0.02 7.47 5.33
N TYR A 172 -0.60 8.44 4.64
CA TYR A 172 -1.86 9.05 5.11
C TYR A 172 -2.99 8.02 5.21
N LEU A 173 -3.13 7.18 4.17
CA LEU A 173 -4.15 6.12 4.14
C LEU A 173 -3.96 5.08 5.25
N LEU A 174 -2.72 4.88 5.73
CA LEU A 174 -2.43 3.99 6.85
C LEU A 174 -2.56 4.69 8.22
N LEU A 175 -2.16 5.96 8.32
CA LEU A 175 -2.15 6.73 9.57
C LEU A 175 -3.55 7.21 10.00
N GLY A 176 -4.35 7.69 9.05
CA GLY A 176 -5.66 8.28 9.28
C GLY A 176 -6.55 8.18 8.06
N PRO A 177 -6.93 6.95 7.64
CA PRO A 177 -7.66 6.72 6.39
C PRO A 177 -8.94 7.53 6.29
N THR A 178 -9.72 7.57 7.38
CA THR A 178 -11.05 8.22 7.40
C THR A 178 -10.90 9.72 7.27
N GLU A 179 -10.08 10.34 8.11
CA GLU A 179 -9.86 11.79 8.10
C GLU A 179 -9.27 12.23 6.76
N PHE A 180 -8.33 11.47 6.20
CA PHE A 180 -7.74 11.77 4.90
C PHE A 180 -8.76 11.72 3.76
N MET A 181 -9.52 10.63 3.65
CA MET A 181 -10.47 10.44 2.56
C MET A 181 -11.67 11.40 2.64
N GLU A 182 -12.13 11.75 3.85
CA GLU A 182 -13.18 12.76 4.04
C GLU A 182 -12.78 14.14 3.49
N HIS A 183 -11.51 14.53 3.65
CA HIS A 183 -11.04 15.85 3.24
C HIS A 183 -10.52 15.90 1.79
N TYR A 184 -9.86 14.83 1.32
CA TYR A 184 -9.05 14.89 0.11
C TYR A 184 -9.41 13.89 -0.99
N SER A 185 -10.42 13.04 -0.81
CA SER A 185 -10.87 12.06 -1.83
C SER A 185 -11.09 12.70 -3.21
N GLY A 186 -11.83 13.80 -3.29
CA GLY A 186 -12.10 14.47 -4.57
C GLY A 186 -10.83 14.97 -5.28
N THR A 187 -9.89 15.53 -4.52
CA THR A 187 -8.59 15.98 -5.04
C THR A 187 -7.74 14.79 -5.48
N LEU A 188 -7.71 13.71 -4.69
CA LEU A 188 -6.98 12.48 -5.00
C LEU A 188 -7.46 11.86 -6.32
N VAL A 189 -8.78 11.65 -6.48
CA VAL A 189 -9.36 11.09 -7.70
C VAL A 189 -9.05 11.95 -8.91
N LYS A 190 -9.21 13.28 -8.79
CA LYS A 190 -8.91 14.21 -9.88
C LYS A 190 -7.44 14.13 -10.31
N SER A 191 -6.51 14.10 -9.34
CA SER A 191 -5.08 13.98 -9.61
C SER A 191 -4.77 12.64 -10.30
N PHE A 192 -5.28 11.53 -9.78
CA PHE A 192 -5.02 10.19 -10.35
C PHE A 192 -5.61 10.02 -11.76
N ALA A 193 -6.83 10.52 -12.00
CA ALA A 193 -7.44 10.50 -13.32
C ALA A 193 -6.61 11.27 -14.36
N SER A 194 -6.01 12.40 -13.96
CA SER A 194 -5.11 13.17 -14.83
C SER A 194 -3.74 12.50 -15.00
N LEU A 195 -3.22 11.84 -13.98
CA LEU A 195 -1.87 11.25 -14.02
C LEU A 195 -1.82 10.01 -14.90
N ILE A 196 -2.82 9.13 -14.80
CA ILE A 196 -2.80 7.84 -15.51
C ILE A 196 -2.72 8.03 -17.04
N THR A 197 -3.23 9.13 -17.59
CA THR A 197 -3.19 9.37 -19.05
C THR A 197 -1.78 9.64 -19.58
N ASP A 198 -0.88 10.15 -18.74
CA ASP A 198 0.44 10.66 -19.14
C ASP A 198 1.59 9.77 -18.63
N LEU A 199 1.28 8.77 -17.82
CA LEU A 199 2.27 7.87 -17.21
C LEU A 199 2.60 6.67 -18.10
N ARG A 200 3.85 6.23 -17.99
CA ARG A 200 4.26 4.90 -18.48
C ARG A 200 3.65 3.82 -17.60
N THR A 201 3.62 2.59 -18.12
CA THR A 201 3.10 1.38 -17.46
C THR A 201 3.47 1.29 -15.98
N GLU A 202 4.75 1.48 -15.63
CA GLU A 202 5.20 1.40 -14.24
C GLU A 202 4.57 2.48 -13.33
N GLY A 203 4.43 3.71 -13.83
CA GLY A 203 3.77 4.79 -13.09
C GLY A 203 2.28 4.50 -12.90
N VAL A 204 1.61 3.99 -13.94
CA VAL A 204 0.20 3.56 -13.85
C VAL A 204 0.04 2.49 -12.77
N MET A 205 0.92 1.48 -12.73
CA MET A 205 0.86 0.43 -11.70
C MET A 205 1.00 0.99 -10.28
N LEU A 206 1.87 1.98 -10.07
CA LEU A 206 2.01 2.64 -8.76
C LEU A 206 0.75 3.42 -8.37
N VAL A 207 0.11 4.13 -9.30
CA VAL A 207 -1.15 4.83 -9.00
C VAL A 207 -2.24 3.81 -8.64
N LEU A 208 -2.35 2.74 -9.42
CA LEU A 208 -3.34 1.69 -9.18
C LEU A 208 -3.11 0.94 -7.85
N SER A 209 -1.87 0.80 -7.37
CA SER A 209 -1.62 0.22 -6.05
C SER A 209 -2.15 1.09 -4.91
N VAL A 210 -2.06 2.42 -5.04
CA VAL A 210 -2.68 3.34 -4.07
C VAL A 210 -4.20 3.25 -4.12
N ILE A 211 -4.80 3.12 -5.31
CA ILE A 211 -6.25 2.90 -5.45
C ILE A 211 -6.65 1.56 -4.81
N GLU A 212 -5.87 0.50 -5.02
CA GLU A 212 -6.10 -0.79 -4.35
C GLU A 212 -6.05 -0.63 -2.83
N LEU A 213 -5.09 0.12 -2.29
CA LEU A 213 -5.00 0.41 -0.86
C LEU A 213 -6.26 1.13 -0.35
N VAL A 214 -6.80 2.09 -1.10
CA VAL A 214 -8.09 2.72 -0.76
C VAL A 214 -9.20 1.68 -0.70
N PHE A 215 -9.27 0.75 -1.65
CA PHE A 215 -10.31 -0.30 -1.65
C PHE A 215 -10.12 -1.29 -0.50
N LYS A 216 -8.90 -1.53 -0.03
CA LYS A 216 -8.64 -2.32 1.18
C LYS A 216 -9.13 -1.59 2.44
N CYS A 217 -8.83 -0.29 2.55
CA CYS A 217 -9.27 0.52 3.69
C CYS A 217 -10.79 0.75 3.70
N PHE A 218 -11.40 0.89 2.53
CA PHE A 218 -12.83 1.20 2.33
C PHE A 218 -13.45 0.30 1.25
N PRO A 219 -13.74 -0.98 1.54
CA PRO A 219 -14.24 -1.91 0.54
C PRO A 219 -15.62 -1.51 -0.04
N SER A 220 -16.43 -0.78 0.72
CA SER A 220 -17.76 -0.34 0.28
C SER A 220 -17.72 1.04 -0.39
N GLU A 221 -17.12 2.04 0.25
CA GLU A 221 -17.12 3.44 -0.16
C GLU A 221 -16.03 3.76 -1.18
N GLY A 222 -14.87 3.12 -1.08
CA GLY A 222 -13.71 3.37 -1.96
C GLY A 222 -14.04 3.23 -3.45
N PRO A 223 -14.67 2.14 -3.90
CA PRO A 223 -15.09 1.99 -5.29
C PRO A 223 -16.02 3.12 -5.78
N GLN A 224 -16.91 3.60 -4.91
CA GLN A 224 -17.84 4.69 -5.24
C GLN A 224 -17.11 6.04 -5.39
N VAL A 225 -16.09 6.29 -4.55
CA VAL A 225 -15.23 7.49 -4.69
C VAL A 225 -14.54 7.51 -6.06
N PHE A 226 -14.10 6.34 -6.54
CA PHE A 226 -13.40 6.18 -7.81
C PHE A 226 -14.32 5.86 -9.01
N ILE A 227 -15.64 6.07 -8.88
CA ILE A 227 -16.64 5.68 -9.90
C ILE A 227 -16.34 6.21 -11.31
N SER A 228 -15.78 7.42 -11.43
CA SER A 228 -15.42 8.02 -12.72
C SER A 228 -14.24 7.34 -13.41
N MET A 229 -13.40 6.62 -12.66
CA MET A 229 -12.23 5.91 -13.17
C MET A 229 -12.50 4.43 -13.42
N LEU A 230 -13.49 3.82 -12.75
CA LEU A 230 -13.82 2.40 -12.90
C LEU A 230 -14.05 1.95 -14.36
N PRO A 231 -14.76 2.72 -15.22
CA PRO A 231 -14.86 2.40 -16.65
C PRO A 231 -13.51 2.23 -17.34
N GLY A 232 -12.50 3.02 -16.95
CA GLY A 232 -11.14 2.95 -17.47
C GLY A 232 -10.38 1.70 -17.03
N PHE A 233 -10.84 1.01 -15.99
CA PHE A 233 -10.25 -0.27 -15.55
C PHE A 233 -10.92 -1.45 -16.26
N VAL A 234 -12.23 -1.40 -16.46
CA VAL A 234 -12.98 -2.52 -17.06
C VAL A 234 -12.89 -2.52 -18.58
N LYS A 235 -12.94 -1.36 -19.24
CA LYS A 235 -12.91 -1.30 -20.70
C LYS A 235 -11.68 -1.99 -21.31
N PRO A 236 -10.45 -1.81 -20.79
CA PRO A 236 -9.30 -2.53 -21.31
C PRO A 236 -9.37 -4.04 -21.12
N LEU A 237 -10.01 -4.51 -20.04
CA LEU A 237 -10.26 -5.94 -19.82
C LEU A 237 -11.12 -6.55 -20.93
N LEU A 238 -12.14 -5.81 -21.39
CA LEU A 238 -13.03 -6.27 -22.46
C LEU A 238 -12.33 -6.31 -23.82
N ASN A 239 -11.47 -5.32 -24.10
CA ASN A 239 -10.79 -5.17 -25.39
C ASN A 239 -9.48 -5.95 -25.48
N GLN A 240 -8.89 -6.34 -24.34
CA GLN A 240 -7.53 -6.88 -24.23
C GLN A 240 -6.48 -5.97 -24.87
N ASP A 241 -6.59 -4.64 -24.68
CA ASP A 241 -5.80 -3.62 -25.37
C ASP A 241 -4.78 -2.88 -24.48
N GLU A 242 -4.40 -3.47 -23.34
CA GLU A 242 -3.43 -2.92 -22.40
C GLU A 242 -2.30 -3.90 -22.03
N HIS A 243 -1.25 -3.37 -21.41
CA HIS A 243 -0.12 -4.20 -20.99
C HIS A 243 -0.54 -5.27 -19.97
N PRO A 244 -0.13 -6.56 -20.11
CA PRO A 244 -0.62 -7.65 -19.25
C PRO A 244 -0.46 -7.43 -17.75
N MET A 245 0.63 -6.78 -17.33
CA MET A 245 0.85 -6.43 -15.92
C MET A 245 -0.19 -5.42 -15.41
N VAL A 246 -0.60 -4.44 -16.23
CA VAL A 246 -1.63 -3.44 -15.86
C VAL A 246 -3.00 -4.11 -15.82
N MET A 247 -3.30 -4.96 -16.81
CA MET A 247 -4.51 -5.79 -16.84
C MET A 247 -4.64 -6.64 -15.57
N SER A 248 -3.55 -7.21 -15.07
CA SER A 248 -3.56 -7.97 -13.81
C SER A 248 -3.98 -7.11 -12.60
N ILE A 249 -3.61 -5.83 -12.58
CA ILE A 249 -4.02 -4.92 -11.51
C ILE A 249 -5.47 -4.48 -11.69
N TYR A 250 -5.93 -4.22 -12.92
CA TYR A 250 -7.35 -3.96 -13.17
C TYR A 250 -8.23 -5.13 -12.73
N ILE A 251 -7.84 -6.36 -13.04
CA ILE A 251 -8.52 -7.56 -12.53
C ILE A 251 -8.50 -7.59 -11.00
N THR A 252 -7.36 -7.27 -10.37
CA THR A 252 -7.24 -7.20 -8.90
C THR A 252 -8.23 -6.19 -8.30
N LEU A 253 -8.37 -5.01 -8.89
CA LEU A 253 -9.32 -3.98 -8.45
C LEU A 253 -10.77 -4.46 -8.62
N VAL A 254 -11.10 -5.06 -9.76
CA VAL A 254 -12.44 -5.64 -9.99
C VAL A 254 -12.73 -6.78 -9.02
N ALA A 255 -11.74 -7.62 -8.72
CA ALA A 255 -11.81 -8.71 -7.74
C ALA A 255 -12.14 -8.21 -6.33
N ARG A 256 -11.51 -7.10 -5.90
CA ARG A 256 -11.83 -6.45 -4.61
C ARG A 256 -13.31 -6.09 -4.54
N ILE A 257 -13.83 -5.44 -5.58
CA ILE A 257 -15.23 -5.00 -5.64
C ILE A 257 -16.16 -6.21 -5.64
N ALA A 258 -15.91 -7.21 -6.48
CA ALA A 258 -16.76 -8.40 -6.60
C ALA A 258 -16.81 -9.22 -5.29
N LEU A 259 -15.69 -9.33 -4.57
CA LEU A 259 -15.61 -10.11 -3.33
C LEU A 259 -16.22 -9.37 -2.13
N GLN A 260 -15.96 -8.07 -1.99
CA GLN A 260 -16.26 -7.33 -0.75
C GLN A 260 -17.50 -6.43 -0.88
N ASN A 261 -17.95 -6.11 -2.10
CA ASN A 261 -19.13 -5.28 -2.37
C ASN A 261 -19.88 -5.77 -3.61
N GLN A 262 -20.41 -6.99 -3.53
CA GLN A 262 -21.03 -7.69 -4.66
C GLN A 262 -22.28 -6.98 -5.22
N GLU A 263 -23.07 -6.32 -4.37
CA GLU A 263 -24.23 -5.52 -4.82
C GLU A 263 -23.78 -4.36 -5.72
N TYR A 264 -22.76 -3.61 -5.29
CA TYR A 264 -22.20 -2.53 -6.10
C TYR A 264 -21.58 -3.06 -7.38
N PHE A 265 -20.83 -4.17 -7.33
CA PHE A 265 -20.24 -4.82 -8.51
C PHE A 265 -21.30 -5.06 -9.61
N TRP A 266 -22.42 -5.69 -9.27
CA TRP A 266 -23.48 -5.97 -10.24
C TRP A 266 -24.14 -4.69 -10.77
N SER A 267 -24.47 -3.75 -9.88
CA SER A 267 -25.08 -2.47 -10.28
C SER A 267 -24.19 -1.65 -11.21
N PHE A 268 -22.88 -1.64 -10.95
CA PHE A 268 -21.89 -0.96 -11.78
C PHE A 268 -21.78 -1.60 -13.16
N LEU A 269 -21.70 -2.93 -13.24
CA LEU A 269 -21.63 -3.62 -14.53
C LEU A 269 -22.88 -3.39 -15.38
N GLU A 270 -24.07 -3.37 -14.78
CA GLU A 270 -25.32 -3.07 -15.50
C GLU A 270 -25.30 -1.64 -16.08
N GLN A 271 -24.88 -0.65 -15.29
CA GLN A 271 -24.74 0.72 -15.77
C GLN A 271 -23.68 0.82 -16.89
N PHE A 272 -22.52 0.18 -16.69
CA PHE A 272 -21.42 0.23 -17.64
C PHE A 272 -21.75 -0.51 -18.96
N ALA A 273 -22.53 -1.59 -18.90
CA ALA A 273 -23.06 -2.27 -20.07
C ALA A 273 -23.97 -1.34 -20.89
N ALA A 274 -24.87 -0.60 -20.22
CA ALA A 274 -25.72 0.38 -20.86
C ALA A 274 -24.91 1.52 -21.53
N GLU A 275 -23.85 2.01 -20.87
CA GLU A 275 -22.94 3.02 -21.42
C GLU A 275 -22.19 2.51 -22.66
N CYS A 276 -21.72 1.25 -22.64
CA CYS A 276 -21.06 0.61 -23.78
C CYS A 276 -22.03 0.15 -24.88
N ARG A 277 -23.35 0.18 -24.63
CA ARG A 277 -24.39 -0.39 -25.50
C ARG A 277 -24.18 -1.89 -25.76
N LEU A 278 -23.76 -2.61 -24.72
CA LEU A 278 -23.62 -4.06 -24.73
C LEU A 278 -24.71 -4.69 -23.87
N GLU A 279 -25.11 -5.92 -24.20
CA GLU A 279 -25.90 -6.73 -23.29
C GLU A 279 -25.05 -7.11 -22.08
N MET A 280 -25.67 -7.14 -20.89
CA MET A 280 -24.97 -7.49 -19.65
C MET A 280 -24.35 -8.89 -19.71
N SER A 281 -24.98 -9.83 -20.43
CA SER A 281 -24.43 -11.17 -20.65
C SER A 281 -23.12 -11.17 -21.43
N ASP A 282 -23.04 -10.35 -22.48
CA ASP A 282 -21.87 -10.28 -23.35
C ASP A 282 -20.71 -9.61 -22.62
N LEU A 283 -20.99 -8.52 -21.90
CA LEU A 283 -20.00 -7.82 -21.09
C LEU A 283 -19.42 -8.74 -20.01
N LEU A 284 -20.28 -9.44 -19.26
CA LEU A 284 -19.86 -10.35 -18.21
C LEU A 284 -19.06 -11.53 -18.78
N SER A 285 -19.47 -12.07 -19.93
CA SER A 285 -18.75 -13.17 -20.59
C SER A 285 -17.34 -12.75 -21.02
N LEU A 286 -17.19 -11.56 -21.60
CA LEU A 286 -15.89 -10.99 -21.97
C LEU A 286 -15.02 -10.73 -20.74
N LEU A 287 -15.59 -10.11 -19.70
CA LEU A 287 -14.89 -9.82 -18.44
C LEU A 287 -14.38 -11.10 -17.78
N LEU A 288 -15.23 -12.11 -17.60
CA LEU A 288 -14.83 -13.38 -16.99
C LEU A 288 -13.80 -14.14 -17.84
N THR A 289 -13.90 -14.05 -19.17
CA THR A 289 -12.89 -14.66 -20.06
C THR A 289 -11.53 -13.99 -19.89
N SER A 290 -11.48 -12.66 -19.94
CA SER A 290 -10.25 -11.89 -19.69
C SER A 290 -9.69 -12.14 -18.29
N TRP A 291 -10.54 -12.26 -17.28
CA TRP A 291 -10.14 -12.55 -15.91
C TRP A 291 -9.47 -13.92 -15.78
N VAL A 292 -10.12 -14.97 -16.31
CA VAL A 292 -9.58 -16.34 -16.27
C VAL A 292 -8.25 -16.42 -17.02
N GLU A 293 -8.16 -15.85 -18.22
CA GLU A 293 -6.90 -15.81 -19.00
C GLU A 293 -5.82 -14.96 -18.31
N GLY A 294 -6.24 -13.91 -17.60
CA GLY A 294 -5.36 -13.00 -16.88
C GLY A 294 -4.70 -13.59 -15.64
N ILE A 295 -5.18 -14.73 -15.12
CA ILE A 295 -4.62 -15.33 -13.90
C ILE A 295 -3.13 -15.66 -14.07
N ASP A 296 -2.73 -16.13 -15.25
CA ASP A 296 -1.34 -16.55 -15.53
C ASP A 296 -0.36 -15.35 -15.56
N ASN A 297 -0.88 -14.13 -15.75
CA ASN A 297 -0.08 -12.91 -15.67
C ASN A 297 0.10 -12.41 -14.23
N MET A 298 -0.65 -12.95 -13.26
CA MET A 298 -0.50 -12.61 -11.85
C MET A 298 0.59 -13.47 -11.22
N THR A 299 1.70 -12.84 -10.84
CA THR A 299 2.85 -13.52 -10.20
C THR A 299 2.75 -13.57 -8.68
N GLN A 300 2.02 -12.64 -8.06
CA GLN A 300 1.87 -12.56 -6.61
C GLN A 300 0.77 -13.51 -6.13
N PRO A 301 1.05 -14.45 -5.21
CA PRO A 301 0.07 -15.42 -4.74
C PRO A 301 -1.13 -14.76 -4.04
N GLU A 302 -0.94 -13.60 -3.40
CA GLU A 302 -2.00 -12.81 -2.76
C GLU A 302 -3.06 -12.34 -3.78
N LYS A 303 -2.61 -11.85 -4.95
CA LYS A 303 -3.50 -11.37 -6.02
C LYS A 303 -4.24 -12.53 -6.71
N ARG A 304 -3.54 -13.67 -6.86
CA ARG A 304 -4.14 -14.90 -7.38
C ARG A 304 -5.21 -15.43 -6.42
N LYS A 305 -4.93 -15.48 -5.11
CA LYS A 305 -5.88 -15.85 -4.06
C LYS A 305 -7.10 -14.93 -4.05
N LEU A 306 -6.90 -13.61 -4.11
CA LEU A 306 -8.01 -12.65 -4.21
C LEU A 306 -8.90 -12.94 -5.43
N SER A 307 -8.30 -13.18 -6.59
CA SER A 307 -9.03 -13.52 -7.82
C SER A 307 -9.83 -14.81 -7.68
N ALA A 308 -9.23 -15.85 -7.09
CA ALA A 308 -9.92 -17.12 -6.85
C ALA A 308 -11.09 -16.96 -5.87
N LEU A 309 -10.90 -16.22 -4.76
CA LEU A 309 -11.96 -15.90 -3.80
C LEU A 309 -13.11 -15.15 -4.48
N ALA A 310 -12.80 -14.12 -5.27
CA ALA A 310 -13.80 -13.33 -5.99
C ALA A 310 -14.56 -14.15 -7.03
N LEU A 311 -13.86 -14.93 -7.87
CA LEU A 311 -14.53 -15.78 -8.86
C LEU A 311 -15.39 -16.87 -8.20
N ALA A 312 -14.90 -17.47 -7.10
CA ALA A 312 -15.67 -18.43 -6.33
C ALA A 312 -16.91 -17.79 -5.67
N SER A 313 -16.87 -16.52 -5.24
CA SER A 313 -18.06 -15.85 -4.69
C SER A 313 -19.13 -15.57 -5.74
N LEU A 314 -18.77 -15.45 -7.02
CA LEU A 314 -19.73 -15.21 -8.09
C LEU A 314 -20.57 -16.45 -8.43
N ILE A 315 -20.10 -17.67 -8.17
CA ILE A 315 -20.83 -18.90 -8.56
C ILE A 315 -22.17 -19.08 -7.83
N THR A 316 -22.37 -18.36 -6.72
CA THR A 316 -23.62 -18.36 -5.94
C THR A 316 -24.58 -17.24 -6.36
N ALA A 317 -24.20 -16.38 -7.30
CA ALA A 317 -25.00 -15.23 -7.76
C ALA A 317 -26.20 -15.60 -8.68
N ASN A 318 -26.44 -16.89 -8.97
CA ASN A 318 -27.52 -17.37 -9.83
C ASN A 318 -27.56 -16.67 -11.22
N ASN A 319 -26.40 -16.53 -11.86
CA ASN A 319 -26.25 -15.91 -13.18
C ASN A 319 -25.83 -16.95 -14.23
N SER A 320 -26.54 -17.04 -15.35
CA SER A 320 -26.30 -18.07 -16.38
C SER A 320 -24.89 -18.01 -16.98
N ILE A 321 -24.34 -16.82 -17.19
CA ILE A 321 -23.01 -16.64 -17.78
C ILE A 321 -21.91 -17.07 -16.80
N VAL A 322 -22.09 -16.81 -15.50
CA VAL A 322 -21.17 -17.32 -14.47
C VAL A 322 -21.19 -18.86 -14.46
N LEU A 323 -22.38 -19.46 -14.57
CA LEU A 323 -22.54 -20.92 -14.63
C LEU A 323 -21.97 -21.52 -15.92
N GLU A 324 -22.06 -20.83 -17.06
CA GLU A 324 -21.40 -21.25 -18.32
C GLU A 324 -19.86 -21.25 -18.19
N LYS A 325 -19.31 -20.35 -17.36
CA LYS A 325 -17.87 -20.28 -17.06
C LYS A 325 -17.46 -21.09 -15.84
N PHE A 326 -18.36 -21.90 -15.27
CA PHE A 326 -18.12 -22.66 -14.04
C PHE A 326 -16.85 -23.52 -14.11
N GLY A 327 -16.68 -24.29 -15.19
CA GLY A 327 -15.49 -25.13 -15.39
C GLY A 327 -14.18 -24.34 -15.31
N SER A 328 -14.13 -23.18 -15.98
CA SER A 328 -12.96 -22.29 -15.97
C SER A 328 -12.71 -21.68 -14.59
N ILE A 329 -13.76 -21.26 -13.88
CA ILE A 329 -13.65 -20.70 -12.52
C ILE A 329 -13.07 -21.75 -11.56
N ILE A 330 -13.53 -23.00 -11.64
CA ILE A 330 -13.02 -24.09 -10.81
C ILE A 330 -11.56 -24.40 -11.16
N SER A 331 -11.18 -24.40 -12.43
CA SER A 331 -9.78 -24.55 -12.84
C SER A 331 -8.88 -23.48 -12.21
N VAL A 332 -9.31 -22.21 -12.21
CA VAL A 332 -8.57 -21.13 -11.53
C VAL A 332 -8.48 -21.40 -10.03
N CYS A 333 -9.58 -21.78 -9.37
CA CYS A 333 -9.56 -22.07 -7.94
C CYS A 333 -8.57 -23.20 -7.60
N VAL A 334 -8.57 -24.29 -8.37
CA VAL A 334 -7.65 -25.43 -8.17
C VAL A 334 -6.20 -25.03 -8.43
N GLN A 335 -5.93 -24.26 -9.50
CA GLN A 335 -4.59 -23.74 -9.79
C GLN A 335 -4.05 -22.93 -8.61
N VAL A 336 -4.87 -22.00 -8.09
CA VAL A 336 -4.47 -21.15 -6.97
C VAL A 336 -4.37 -21.92 -5.65
N LEU A 337 -5.20 -22.95 -5.44
CA LEU A 337 -5.04 -23.85 -4.29
C LEU A 337 -3.67 -24.51 -4.26
N HIS A 338 -3.14 -24.96 -5.41
CA HIS A 338 -1.75 -25.48 -5.48
C HIS A 338 -0.70 -24.40 -5.22
N ASP A 339 -0.97 -23.16 -5.60
CA ASP A 339 -0.05 -22.04 -5.38
C ASP A 339 0.09 -21.71 -3.89
N VAL A 340 -1.02 -21.72 -3.12
CA VAL A 340 -1.06 -21.23 -1.73
C VAL A 340 -1.07 -22.33 -0.68
N CYS A 341 -1.60 -23.52 -0.98
CA CYS A 341 -1.66 -24.60 0.00
C CYS A 341 -0.28 -25.25 0.14
N ARG A 342 0.13 -25.47 1.39
CA ARG A 342 1.39 -26.12 1.75
C ARG A 342 1.12 -27.19 2.81
N VAL A 343 1.94 -28.23 2.79
CA VAL A 343 1.97 -29.25 3.84
C VAL A 343 3.00 -28.77 4.89
N PRO A 344 2.62 -28.59 6.15
CA PRO A 344 3.56 -28.23 7.21
C PRO A 344 4.66 -29.27 7.35
N VAL A 345 5.88 -28.83 7.64
CA VAL A 345 7.07 -29.72 7.73
C VAL A 345 6.94 -30.73 8.88
N ASP A 346 6.17 -30.40 9.92
CA ASP A 346 6.07 -31.16 11.18
C ASP A 346 4.73 -31.90 11.38
N GLU A 347 3.81 -31.84 10.41
CA GLU A 347 2.52 -32.56 10.47
C GLU A 347 2.49 -33.70 9.44
N GLU A 348 1.69 -34.74 9.72
CA GLU A 348 1.41 -35.77 8.72
C GLU A 348 0.88 -35.09 7.44
N ALA A 349 1.23 -35.63 6.26
CA ALA A 349 0.90 -35.07 4.94
C ALA A 349 -0.61 -34.94 4.62
N VAL A 350 -1.46 -35.10 5.64
CA VAL A 350 -2.91 -35.04 5.62
C VAL A 350 -3.41 -33.60 5.77
N ILE A 351 -2.69 -32.69 6.44
CA ILE A 351 -3.17 -31.32 6.66
C ILE A 351 -2.49 -30.38 5.67
N GLN A 352 -3.26 -29.84 4.72
CA GLN A 352 -2.83 -28.77 3.84
C GLN A 352 -3.36 -27.44 4.36
N LEU A 353 -2.46 -26.54 4.74
CA LEU A 353 -2.78 -25.20 5.22
C LEU A 353 -2.55 -24.17 4.12
N ASP A 354 -3.41 -23.15 4.10
CA ASP A 354 -3.26 -21.99 3.23
C ASP A 354 -2.17 -21.07 3.82
N ALA A 355 -1.00 -21.04 3.19
CA ALA A 355 0.19 -20.37 3.71
C ALA A 355 0.06 -18.84 3.77
N LEU A 356 -0.98 -18.26 3.17
CA LEU A 356 -1.25 -16.82 3.21
C LEU A 356 -2.16 -16.43 4.38
N VAL A 357 -2.85 -17.39 5.01
CA VAL A 357 -3.71 -17.10 6.17
C VAL A 357 -2.82 -16.88 7.38
N ILE A 358 -2.97 -15.72 8.01
CA ILE A 358 -2.24 -15.39 9.23
C ILE A 358 -3.05 -15.94 10.41
N SER A 359 -2.44 -16.81 11.21
CA SER A 359 -3.10 -17.44 12.35
C SER A 359 -2.93 -16.64 13.63
N ASP A 360 -3.85 -16.77 14.60
CA ASP A 360 -3.75 -16.15 15.94
C ASP A 360 -2.43 -16.50 16.68
N GLY A 361 -1.74 -17.57 16.26
CA GLY A 361 -0.43 -17.95 16.78
C GLY A 361 0.73 -17.13 16.24
N ASP A 362 0.63 -16.70 14.97
CA ASP A 362 1.62 -15.85 14.30
C ASP A 362 1.55 -14.39 14.78
N GLU A 363 0.39 -13.97 15.31
CA GLU A 363 0.21 -12.67 15.96
C GLU A 363 1.11 -12.48 17.19
N ARG A 364 1.58 -13.58 17.82
CA ARG A 364 2.43 -13.53 19.02
C ARG A 364 3.88 -13.13 18.73
N GLY A 365 4.26 -12.97 17.47
CA GLY A 365 5.50 -12.34 17.04
C GLY A 365 5.46 -10.81 17.09
N GLU A 366 4.78 -10.22 18.10
CA GLU A 366 4.90 -8.80 18.39
C GLU A 366 6.34 -8.52 18.83
N ASP A 367 7.21 -8.21 17.86
CA ASP A 367 8.46 -7.56 18.16
C ASP A 367 8.11 -6.22 18.84
N GLU A 368 8.38 -6.10 20.14
CA GLU A 368 8.18 -4.85 20.89
C GLU A 368 8.90 -3.65 20.23
N HIS A 369 9.88 -3.93 19.36
CA HIS A 369 10.67 -2.99 18.58
C HIS A 369 10.10 -2.66 17.19
N GLU A 370 8.96 -3.25 16.79
CA GLU A 370 8.33 -2.95 15.50
C GLU A 370 7.81 -1.50 15.45
N ALA A 371 8.13 -0.80 14.35
CA ALA A 371 7.68 0.57 14.11
C ALA A 371 6.14 0.63 13.97
N GLU A 372 5.54 1.69 14.50
CA GLU A 372 4.08 1.83 14.55
C GLU A 372 3.41 1.78 13.17
N HIS A 373 4.06 2.32 12.15
CA HIS A 373 3.59 2.24 10.78
C HIS A 373 3.51 0.80 10.24
N GLU A 374 4.45 -0.08 10.60
CA GLU A 374 4.39 -1.50 10.22
C GLU A 374 3.27 -2.23 10.96
N LYS A 375 3.00 -1.88 12.22
CA LYS A 375 1.81 -2.36 12.94
C LYS A 375 0.51 -1.98 12.23
N ARG A 376 0.41 -0.75 11.70
CA ARG A 376 -0.76 -0.30 10.91
C ARG A 376 -0.91 -1.11 9.62
N LYS A 377 0.18 -1.34 8.89
CA LYS A 377 0.17 -2.21 7.71
C LYS A 377 -0.29 -3.62 8.05
N ARG A 378 0.28 -4.22 9.10
CA ARG A 378 -0.11 -5.55 9.57
C ARG A 378 -1.58 -5.60 9.96
N ALA A 379 -2.08 -4.61 10.70
CA ALA A 379 -3.48 -4.53 11.11
C ALA A 379 -4.44 -4.45 9.89
N LEU A 380 -4.04 -3.77 8.82
CA LEU A 380 -4.80 -3.77 7.57
C LEU A 380 -4.72 -5.12 6.85
N THR A 381 -3.53 -5.72 6.78
CA THR A 381 -3.31 -7.05 6.18
C THR A 381 -4.15 -8.13 6.87
N LEU A 382 -4.23 -8.12 8.21
CA LEU A 382 -5.04 -9.07 8.99
C LEU A 382 -6.55 -8.97 8.69
N LYS A 383 -7.04 -7.79 8.33
CA LYS A 383 -8.45 -7.56 7.95
C LYS A 383 -8.75 -7.93 6.50
N ASP A 384 -7.72 -8.10 5.67
CA ASP A 384 -7.86 -8.42 4.26
C ASP A 384 -8.35 -9.88 4.11
N PRO A 385 -9.42 -10.17 3.33
CA PRO A 385 -9.89 -11.53 3.06
C PRO A 385 -8.80 -12.47 2.56
N VAL A 386 -7.79 -11.95 1.86
CA VAL A 386 -6.65 -12.74 1.38
C VAL A 386 -5.87 -13.40 2.53
N HIS A 387 -5.81 -12.77 3.70
CA HIS A 387 -5.04 -13.26 4.85
C HIS A 387 -5.90 -13.78 6.00
N SER A 388 -7.21 -13.60 5.92
CA SER A 388 -8.16 -14.05 6.95
C SER A 388 -9.06 -15.20 6.51
N VAL A 389 -9.22 -15.44 5.20
CA VAL A 389 -10.09 -16.49 4.66
C VAL A 389 -9.25 -17.62 4.05
N PRO A 390 -9.35 -18.85 4.57
CA PRO A 390 -8.77 -20.03 3.93
C PRO A 390 -9.44 -20.31 2.59
N LEU A 391 -8.66 -20.30 1.49
CA LEU A 391 -9.22 -20.46 0.14
C LEU A 391 -9.94 -21.81 -0.03
N LYS A 392 -9.36 -22.87 0.52
CA LYS A 392 -9.91 -24.24 0.49
C LYS A 392 -11.33 -24.27 1.04
N ASP A 393 -11.51 -23.81 2.28
CA ASP A 393 -12.80 -23.83 2.96
C ASP A 393 -13.82 -22.93 2.26
N PHE A 394 -13.37 -21.78 1.77
CA PHE A 394 -14.23 -20.84 1.05
C PHE A 394 -14.76 -21.43 -0.26
N VAL A 395 -13.89 -22.00 -1.11
CA VAL A 395 -14.29 -22.62 -2.39
C VAL A 395 -15.31 -23.74 -2.14
N PHE A 396 -15.08 -24.57 -1.12
CA PHE A 396 -16.01 -25.64 -0.78
C PHE A 396 -17.35 -25.13 -0.27
N GLN A 397 -17.35 -24.09 0.54
CA GLN A 397 -18.56 -23.45 0.99
C GLN A 397 -19.37 -22.89 -0.20
N GLN A 398 -18.71 -22.20 -1.14
CA GLN A 398 -19.37 -21.66 -2.33
C GLN A 398 -19.93 -22.76 -3.23
N LEU A 399 -19.20 -23.86 -3.44
CA LEU A 399 -19.67 -25.03 -4.19
C LEU A 399 -20.91 -25.67 -3.54
N ARG A 400 -20.90 -25.83 -2.22
CA ARG A 400 -22.06 -26.36 -1.48
C ARG A 400 -23.26 -25.43 -1.56
N GLN A 401 -23.04 -24.12 -1.50
CA GLN A 401 -24.11 -23.14 -1.67
C GLN A 401 -24.68 -23.17 -3.10
N CYS A 402 -23.82 -23.25 -4.12
CA CYS A 402 -24.22 -23.41 -5.52
C CYS A 402 -25.09 -24.68 -5.70
N HIS A 403 -24.66 -25.81 -5.13
CA HIS A 403 -25.42 -27.06 -5.14
C HIS A 403 -26.80 -26.90 -4.48
N ASN A 404 -26.87 -26.23 -3.32
CA ASN A 404 -28.15 -25.97 -2.64
C ASN A 404 -29.11 -25.08 -3.44
N ILE A 405 -28.58 -24.12 -4.21
CA ILE A 405 -29.38 -23.18 -5.01
C ILE A 405 -29.96 -23.87 -6.26
N HIS A 406 -29.15 -24.69 -6.94
CA HIS A 406 -29.51 -25.24 -8.26
C HIS A 406 -29.99 -26.71 -8.23
N GLY A 407 -29.75 -27.43 -7.13
CA GLY A 407 -30.10 -28.84 -6.96
C GLY A 407 -29.20 -29.81 -7.72
N ASP A 408 -29.37 -31.10 -7.44
CA ASP A 408 -28.48 -32.18 -7.93
C ASP A 408 -28.32 -32.18 -9.45
N ALA A 409 -29.43 -32.17 -10.20
CA ALA A 409 -29.41 -32.35 -11.64
C ALA A 409 -28.68 -31.23 -12.41
N VAL A 410 -28.73 -29.99 -11.93
CA VAL A 410 -28.01 -28.86 -12.55
C VAL A 410 -26.56 -28.88 -12.10
N PHE A 411 -26.31 -29.10 -10.81
CA PHE A 411 -24.95 -29.17 -10.29
C PHE A 411 -24.13 -30.29 -10.94
N ASP A 412 -24.71 -31.47 -11.15
CA ASP A 412 -24.06 -32.58 -11.86
C ASP A 412 -23.65 -32.20 -13.28
N LYS A 413 -24.46 -31.38 -13.97
CA LYS A 413 -24.11 -30.86 -15.30
C LYS A 413 -22.98 -29.83 -15.24
N LEU A 414 -22.95 -28.98 -14.21
CA LEU A 414 -21.86 -28.02 -14.01
C LEU A 414 -20.55 -28.74 -13.73
N VAL A 415 -20.58 -29.78 -12.90
CA VAL A 415 -19.41 -30.63 -12.61
C VAL A 415 -18.88 -31.30 -13.88
N GLN A 416 -19.75 -31.72 -14.81
CA GLN A 416 -19.33 -32.28 -16.10
C GLN A 416 -18.63 -31.27 -17.03
N GLN A 417 -18.74 -29.96 -16.79
CA GLN A 417 -17.99 -28.94 -17.53
C GLN A 417 -16.56 -28.78 -17.01
N VAL A 418 -16.29 -29.23 -15.78
CA VAL A 418 -14.95 -29.19 -15.19
C VAL A 418 -14.12 -30.30 -15.83
N ASP A 419 -12.88 -29.98 -16.20
CA ASP A 419 -11.95 -30.99 -16.70
C ASP A 419 -11.79 -32.13 -15.67
N PRO A 420 -11.82 -33.42 -16.09
CA PRO A 420 -11.77 -34.55 -15.17
C PRO A 420 -10.54 -34.55 -14.25
N ASP A 421 -9.38 -34.09 -14.73
CA ASP A 421 -8.16 -34.03 -13.93
C ASP A 421 -8.24 -32.91 -12.90
N VAL A 422 -8.79 -31.74 -13.29
CA VAL A 422 -9.06 -30.62 -12.37
C VAL A 422 -10.05 -31.03 -11.28
N TYR A 423 -11.14 -31.72 -11.65
CA TYR A 423 -12.12 -32.20 -10.69
C TYR A 423 -11.53 -33.24 -9.73
N MET A 424 -10.68 -34.15 -10.23
CA MET A 424 -9.95 -35.10 -9.39
C MET A 424 -9.02 -34.40 -8.40
N GLN A 425 -8.29 -33.36 -8.84
CA GLN A 425 -7.43 -32.56 -7.96
C GLN A 425 -8.25 -31.81 -6.90
N LEU A 426 -9.38 -31.20 -7.28
CA LEU A 426 -10.31 -30.59 -6.31
C LEU A 426 -10.79 -31.59 -5.26
N GLN A 427 -11.09 -32.83 -5.68
CA GLN A 427 -11.44 -33.91 -4.76
C GLN A 427 -10.31 -34.36 -3.84
N GLN A 428 -9.05 -34.17 -4.21
CA GLN A 428 -7.92 -34.45 -3.32
C GLN A 428 -7.87 -33.44 -2.18
N PHE A 429 -8.05 -32.14 -2.49
CA PHE A 429 -8.17 -31.09 -1.48
C PHE A 429 -9.38 -31.28 -0.56
N LEU A 430 -10.44 -31.97 -1.02
CA LEU A 430 -11.63 -32.31 -0.21
C LEU A 430 -11.41 -33.45 0.79
N LYS A 431 -10.39 -34.29 0.57
CA LYS A 431 -10.12 -35.50 1.37
C LYS A 431 -9.06 -35.29 2.45
N THR A 432 -8.16 -34.34 2.22
CA THR A 432 -7.30 -33.70 3.23
C THR A 432 -8.09 -32.62 3.96
#